data_AF-A0A392TEY0-F1
#
_entry.id   AF-A0A392TEY0-F1
#
_cell.length_a   1.000
_cell.length_b   1.000
_cell.length_c   1.000
_cell.angle_alpha   90.00
_cell.angle_beta   90.00
_cell.angle_gamma   90.00
#
_symmetry.space_group_name_H-M   'P 1'
#
loop_
_entity.id
_entity.type
_entity.pdbx_description
1 polymer ?
#
loop_
_entity_poly.entity_id
_entity_poly.type
_entity_poly.pdbx_seq_one_letter_code
_entity_poly.pdbx_strand_id
1 'polypeptide(L)'
;MEKILGAIHCPEEEMVTLATYQLLGDAEYWWGNTSLLMEAAYEEFSWDNFKRKFLAKYFSETARERYKEEFLKLTQGGLNVEAYAKKF
;
A
#
# COMPACT_ATOMS: atom_id res chain seq x y z
N MET A 1 4.94 4.68 -5.79
CA MET A 1 5.98 5.10 -4.83
C MET A 1 7.23 4.23 -4.93
N GLU A 2 7.14 2.90 -4.73
CA GLU A 2 8.30 1.98 -4.84
C GLU A 2 9.06 2.12 -6.17
N LYS A 3 8.35 2.30 -7.29
CA LYS A 3 8.99 2.56 -8.60
C LYS A 3 9.90 3.80 -8.60
N ILE A 4 9.49 4.88 -7.94
CA ILE A 4 10.26 6.13 -7.86
C ILE A 4 11.44 5.94 -6.90
N LEU A 5 11.20 5.35 -5.72
CA LEU A 5 12.24 5.05 -4.74
C LEU A 5 13.33 4.14 -5.32
N GLY A 6 12.93 3.12 -6.10
CA GLY A 6 13.87 2.25 -6.82
C GLY A 6 14.63 2.99 -7.92
N ALA A 7 13.98 3.88 -8.67
CA ALA A 7 14.65 4.66 -9.71
C ALA A 7 15.72 5.62 -9.16
N ILE A 8 15.51 6.16 -7.95
CA ILE A 8 16.49 7.03 -7.28
C ILE A 8 17.50 6.25 -6.43
N HIS A 9 17.45 4.90 -6.42
CA HIS A 9 18.27 4.05 -5.55
C HIS A 9 18.19 4.47 -4.08
N CYS A 10 16.97 4.76 -3.61
CA CYS A 10 16.72 5.15 -2.23
C CYS A 10 17.20 4.04 -1.28
N PRO A 11 18.03 4.36 -0.28
CA PRO A 11 18.36 3.43 0.79
C PRO A 11 17.10 3.02 1.56
N GLU A 12 17.05 1.78 2.05
CA GLU A 12 15.87 1.21 2.71
C GLU A 12 15.50 1.98 3.98
N GLU A 13 16.51 2.46 4.71
CA GLU A 13 16.36 3.30 5.90
C GLU A 13 15.63 4.63 5.63
N GLU A 14 15.71 5.17 4.41
CA GLU A 14 15.08 6.44 4.04
C GLU A 14 13.71 6.25 3.37
N MET A 15 13.38 5.02 2.94
CA MET A 15 12.16 4.76 2.16
C MET A 15 10.89 5.13 2.92
N VAL A 16 10.82 4.77 4.21
CA VAL A 16 9.65 5.06 5.05
C VAL A 16 9.48 6.57 5.21
N THR A 17 10.57 7.28 5.54
CA THR A 17 10.58 8.73 5.68
C THR A 17 10.07 9.41 4.41
N LEU A 18 10.66 9.09 3.24
CA LEU A 18 10.24 9.67 1.96
C LEU A 18 8.80 9.31 1.57
N ALA A 19 8.36 8.09 1.87
CA ALA A 19 6.99 7.67 1.60
C ALA A 19 5.97 8.45 2.43
N THR A 20 6.29 8.70 3.69
CA THR A 20 5.37 9.32 4.64
C THR A 20 5.16 10.80 4.36
N TYR A 21 6.12 11.48 3.71
CA TYR A 21 5.92 12.83 3.16
C TYR A 21 4.82 12.94 2.10
N GLN A 22 4.38 11.83 1.50
CA GLN A 22 3.26 11.83 0.55
C GLN A 22 1.92 11.52 1.24
N LEU A 23 1.92 11.20 2.53
CA LEU A 23 0.69 11.03 3.30
C LEU A 23 0.14 12.41 3.66
N LEU A 24 -1.16 12.56 3.54
CA LEU A 24 -1.85 13.82 3.81
C LEU A 24 -3.09 13.55 4.67
N GLY A 25 -3.45 14.52 5.50
CA GLY A 25 -4.68 14.47 6.30
C GLY A 25 -4.73 13.26 7.23
N ASP A 26 -5.80 12.48 7.15
CA ASP A 26 -6.02 11.31 8.01
C ASP A 26 -4.88 10.28 7.94
N ALA A 27 -4.21 10.17 6.79
CA ALA A 27 -3.11 9.22 6.62
C ALA A 27 -1.81 9.67 7.29
N GLU A 28 -1.53 10.97 7.25
CA GLU A 28 -0.41 11.56 7.98
C GLU A 28 -0.63 11.41 9.49
N TYR A 29 -1.83 11.77 9.97
CA TYR A 29 -2.19 11.66 11.39
C TYR A 29 -2.14 10.21 11.88
N TRP A 30 -2.68 9.27 11.11
CA TRP A 30 -2.62 7.85 11.44
C TRP A 30 -1.18 7.33 11.51
N TRP A 31 -0.34 7.70 10.55
CA TRP A 31 1.05 7.23 10.54
C TRP A 31 1.83 7.76 11.73
N GLY A 32 1.69 9.06 12.06
CA GLY A 32 2.36 9.65 13.22
C GLY A 32 2.01 8.95 14.55
N ASN A 33 0.75 8.58 14.75
CA ASN A 33 0.37 7.78 15.93
C ASN A 33 0.91 6.35 15.86
N THR A 34 0.89 5.73 14.67
CA THR A 34 1.34 4.36 14.48
C THR A 34 2.85 4.23 14.69
N SER A 35 3.65 5.18 14.21
CA SER A 35 5.10 5.20 14.40
C SER A 35 5.48 5.34 15.88
N LEU A 36 4.76 6.17 16.64
CA LEU A 36 4.97 6.27 18.10
C LEU A 36 4.68 4.95 18.82
N LEU A 37 3.61 4.25 18.40
CA LEU A 37 3.28 2.93 18.96
C LEU A 37 4.32 1.87 18.58
N MET A 38 4.89 1.93 17.37
CA MET A 38 5.96 1.03 16.95
C MET A 38 7.21 1.22 17.80
N GLU A 39 7.61 2.48 18.02
CA GLU A 39 8.76 2.82 18.87
C GLU A 39 8.55 2.30 20.30
N ALA A 40 7.37 2.54 20.88
CA ALA A 40 7.04 2.04 22.23
C ALA A 40 7.03 0.51 22.32
N ALA A 41 6.74 -0.19 21.21
CA ALA A 41 6.75 -1.64 21.13
C ALA A 41 8.11 -2.24 20.74
N TYR A 42 9.16 -1.42 20.56
CA TYR A 42 10.46 -1.81 19.99
C TYR A 42 10.30 -2.55 18.65
N GLU A 43 9.29 -2.18 17.88
CA GLU A 43 9.08 -2.71 16.54
C GLU A 43 10.04 -2.02 15.56
N GLU A 44 10.62 -2.81 14.65
CA GLU A 44 11.56 -2.30 13.66
C GLU A 44 10.90 -1.28 12.72
N PHE A 45 11.55 -0.12 12.58
CA PHE A 45 11.15 0.92 11.65
C PHE A 45 11.67 0.61 10.23
N SER A 46 11.08 -0.40 9.58
CA SER A 46 11.47 -0.86 8.24
C SER A 46 10.39 -0.61 7.18
N TRP A 47 10.81 -0.63 5.92
CA TRP A 47 9.90 -0.49 4.77
C TRP A 47 8.81 -1.58 4.76
N ASP A 48 9.17 -2.80 5.13
CA ASP A 48 8.22 -3.92 5.21
C ASP A 48 7.14 -3.69 6.26
N ASN A 49 7.53 -3.24 7.46
CA ASN A 49 6.57 -2.94 8.53
C ASN A 49 5.65 -1.77 8.18
N PHE A 50 6.18 -0.73 7.54
CA PHE A 50 5.35 0.35 6.99
C PHE A 50 4.30 -0.21 6.02
N LYS A 51 4.71 -0.98 5.01
CA LYS A 51 3.79 -1.58 4.02
C LYS A 51 2.73 -2.46 4.67
N ARG A 52 3.14 -3.32 5.60
CA ARG A 52 2.26 -4.23 6.33
C ARG A 52 1.16 -3.46 7.06
N LYS A 53 1.52 -2.42 7.82
CA LYS A 53 0.57 -1.60 8.58
C LYS A 53 -0.29 -0.72 7.67
N PHE A 54 0.30 -0.12 6.65
CA PHE A 54 -0.41 0.70 5.67
C PHE A 54 -1.49 -0.11 4.94
N LEU A 55 -1.13 -1.31 4.45
CA LEU A 55 -2.08 -2.21 3.81
C LEU A 55 -3.11 -2.75 4.79
N ALA A 56 -2.77 -3.00 6.05
CA ALA A 56 -3.77 -3.41 7.04
C ALA A 56 -4.80 -2.30 7.30
N LYS A 57 -4.36 -1.03 7.36
CA LYS A 57 -5.23 0.14 7.61
C LYS A 57 -6.13 0.48 6.42
N TYR A 58 -5.56 0.58 5.22
CA TYR A 58 -6.26 1.10 4.04
C TYR A 58 -6.76 0.02 3.09
N PHE A 59 -6.24 -1.20 3.21
CA PHE A 59 -6.64 -2.35 2.42
C PHE A 59 -7.09 -3.48 3.36
N SER A 60 -8.17 -3.19 4.10
CA SER A 60 -8.73 -4.09 5.11
C SER A 60 -9.10 -5.45 4.53
N GLU A 61 -9.25 -6.45 5.40
CA GLU A 61 -9.67 -7.80 4.99
C GLU A 61 -10.99 -7.79 4.22
N THR A 62 -11.99 -7.03 4.68
CA THR A 62 -13.26 -6.87 3.97
C THR A 62 -13.07 -6.24 2.59
N ALA A 63 -12.19 -5.24 2.44
CA ALA A 63 -11.88 -4.67 1.14
C ALA A 63 -11.23 -5.72 0.23
N ARG A 64 -10.27 -6.50 0.76
CA ARG A 64 -9.62 -7.61 0.03
C ARG A 64 -10.63 -8.65 -0.44
N GLU A 65 -11.54 -9.07 0.43
CA GLU A 65 -12.60 -10.01 0.10
C GLU A 65 -13.51 -9.46 -1.00
N ARG A 66 -13.93 -8.19 -0.89
CA ARG A 66 -14.73 -7.53 -1.93
C ARG A 66 -14.03 -7.53 -3.28
N TYR A 67 -12.74 -7.15 -3.33
CA TYR A 67 -11.98 -7.16 -4.57
C TYR A 67 -11.76 -8.58 -5.11
N LYS A 68 -11.60 -9.59 -4.26
CA LYS A 68 -11.56 -11.00 -4.69
C LYS A 68 -12.87 -11.41 -5.34
N GLU A 69 -14.01 -11.07 -4.74
CA GLU A 69 -15.32 -11.38 -5.33
C GLU A 69 -15.54 -10.64 -6.65
N GLU A 70 -15.19 -9.35 -6.71
CA GLU A 70 -15.25 -8.57 -7.95
C GLU A 70 -14.39 -9.21 -9.04
N PHE A 71 -13.17 -9.62 -8.69
CA PHE A 71 -12.24 -10.30 -9.60
C PHE A 71 -12.81 -11.63 -10.12
N LEU A 72 -13.39 -12.46 -9.26
CA LEU A 72 -14.02 -13.73 -9.65
C LEU A 72 -15.23 -13.53 -10.57
N LYS A 73 -15.91 -12.39 -10.47
CA LYS A 73 -17.05 -12.03 -11.33
C LYS A 73 -16.61 -11.38 -12.64
N LEU A 74 -15.32 -11.10 -12.83
CA LEU A 74 -14.83 -10.54 -14.09
C LEU A 74 -15.03 -11.55 -15.21
N THR A 75 -15.67 -11.08 -16.28
CA THR A 75 -15.86 -11.84 -17.51
C THR A 75 -15.44 -10.96 -18.68
N GLN A 76 -14.87 -11.59 -19.71
CA GLN A 76 -14.46 -10.88 -20.92
C GLN A 76 -15.63 -10.13 -21.58
N GLY A 77 -16.84 -10.70 -21.50
CA GLY A 77 -18.03 -10.14 -22.13
C GLY A 77 -17.82 -9.96 -23.64
N GLY A 78 -18.16 -8.78 -24.15
CA GLY A 78 -17.96 -8.42 -25.55
C GLY A 78 -16.59 -7.80 -25.87
N LEU A 79 -15.67 -7.67 -24.90
CA LEU A 79 -14.33 -7.14 -25.17
C LEU A 79 -13.51 -8.18 -25.93
N ASN A 80 -12.62 -7.74 -26.83
CA ASN A 80 -11.57 -8.62 -27.30
C ASN A 80 -10.53 -8.86 -26.19
N VAL A 81 -9.71 -9.90 -26.35
CA VAL A 81 -8.78 -10.35 -25.30
C VAL A 81 -7.79 -9.24 -24.89
N GLU A 82 -7.28 -8.48 -25.85
CA GLU A 82 -6.33 -7.38 -25.59
C GLU A 82 -7.00 -6.24 -24.80
N ALA A 83 -8.19 -5.83 -25.21
CA ALA A 83 -8.94 -4.76 -24.56
C ALA A 83 -9.37 -5.15 -23.14
N TYR A 84 -9.70 -6.43 -22.92
CA TYR A 84 -10.01 -6.96 -21.59
C TYR A 84 -8.78 -6.95 -20.67
N ALA A 85 -7.65 -7.50 -21.13
CA ALA A 85 -6.41 -7.59 -20.36
C ALA A 85 -5.79 -6.21 -20.04
N LYS A 86 -6.07 -5.18 -20.85
CA LYS A 86 -5.65 -3.81 -20.54
C LYS A 86 -6.54 -3.14 -19.48
N LYS A 87 -7.80 -3.55 -19.38
CA LYS A 87 -8.79 -2.93 -18.50
C LYS A 87 -8.77 -3.50 -17.09
N PHE A 88 -8.49 -4.78 -16.94
CA PHE A 88 -8.50 -5.53 -15.69
C PHE A 88 -7.17 -6.26 -15.49
#